data_AF-A0A1J3CKZ5-F1
#
_entry.id   AF-A0A1J3CKZ5-F1
#
_cell.length_a   1.000
_cell.length_b   1.000
_cell.length_c   1.000
_cell.angle_alpha   90.00
_cell.angle_beta   90.00
_cell.angle_gamma   90.00
#
_symmetry.space_group_name_H-M   'P 1'
#
loop_
_entity.id
_entity.type
_entity.pdbx_description
1 polymer ?
#
loop_
_entity_poly.entity_id
_entity_poly.type
_entity_poly.pdbx_seq_one_letter_code
_entity_poly.pdbx_strand_id
1 'polypeptide(L)'
;TQLIELDLSNNDLSGEIPEVFGDMEFLKLINLSGNLKVNGSVIPRKLQQRIDRKSLKLILGEIKNPKSKSNDVQIIAIVASVGGVFTLLVILAIIFIFIRRKQKTTQVSGSPSATTRSINTDTRSSNPSIVTKERKFTYSEVLKMTNNFERVL
;
A
#
# COMPACT_ATOMS: atom_id res chain seq x y z
N THR A 1 -53.63 -21.81 -29.32
CA THR A 1 -53.22 -20.45 -28.86
C THR A 1 -51.71 -20.43 -28.79
N GLN A 2 -51.04 -19.44 -29.40
CA GLN A 2 -49.59 -19.29 -29.35
C GLN A 2 -49.24 -18.25 -28.29
N LEU A 3 -48.51 -18.66 -27.25
CA LEU A 3 -48.05 -17.76 -26.19
C LEU A 3 -46.68 -17.18 -26.58
N ILE A 4 -46.56 -15.86 -26.58
CA ILE A 4 -45.33 -15.15 -26.95
C ILE A 4 -44.60 -14.62 -25.72
N GLU A 5 -45.34 -14.10 -24.74
CA GLU A 5 -44.78 -13.54 -23.52
C GLU A 5 -45.53 -14.08 -22.32
N LEU A 6 -44.79 -14.45 -21.29
CA LEU A 6 -45.32 -14.94 -20.03
C LEU A 6 -44.75 -14.07 -18.90
N ASP A 7 -45.57 -13.16 -18.38
CA ASP A 7 -45.23 -12.40 -17.19
C ASP A 7 -45.89 -13.01 -15.96
N LEU A 8 -45.06 -13.50 -15.05
CA LEU A 8 -45.44 -14.07 -13.76
C LEU A 8 -44.72 -13.33 -12.62
N SER A 9 -44.28 -12.10 -12.86
CA SER A 9 -43.49 -11.35 -11.89
C SER A 9 -44.29 -10.95 -10.65
N ASN A 10 -43.58 -10.73 -9.55
CA ASN A 10 -44.11 -10.26 -8.26
C ASN A 10 -45.23 -11.13 -7.68
N ASN A 11 -45.08 -12.45 -7.82
CA ASN A 11 -45.94 -13.43 -7.18
C ASN A 11 -45.17 -14.18 -6.08
N ASP A 12 -45.88 -15.01 -5.32
CA ASP A 12 -45.28 -15.93 -4.35
C ASP A 12 -45.12 -17.35 -4.95
N LEU A 13 -44.76 -17.43 -6.23
CA LEU A 13 -44.50 -18.72 -6.87
C LEU A 13 -43.30 -19.40 -6.21
N SER A 14 -43.35 -20.73 -6.16
CA SER A 14 -42.34 -21.58 -5.53
C SER A 14 -42.18 -22.88 -6.32
N GLY A 15 -41.11 -23.62 -6.01
CA GLY A 15 -40.80 -24.87 -6.69
C GLY A 15 -39.95 -24.69 -7.93
N GLU A 16 -40.03 -25.66 -8.84
CA GLU A 16 -39.16 -25.73 -10.01
C GLU A 16 -39.73 -25.04 -11.25
N ILE A 17 -38.84 -24.55 -12.12
CA ILE A 17 -39.24 -24.05 -13.44
C ILE A 17 -39.61 -25.26 -14.32
N PRO A 18 -40.87 -25.37 -14.81
CA PRO A 18 -41.28 -26.50 -15.64
C PRO A 18 -40.52 -26.60 -16.97
N GLU A 19 -40.17 -27.83 -17.35
CA GLU A 19 -39.48 -28.10 -18.63
C GLU A 19 -40.33 -27.73 -19.86
N VAL A 20 -41.65 -27.73 -19.71
CA VAL A 20 -42.64 -27.41 -20.77
C VAL A 20 -42.41 -26.03 -21.38
N PHE A 21 -41.87 -25.07 -20.63
CA PHE A 21 -41.51 -23.75 -21.19
C PHE A 21 -40.43 -23.83 -22.29
N GLY A 22 -39.60 -24.88 -22.26
CA GLY A 22 -38.63 -25.18 -23.31
C GLY A 22 -39.29 -25.63 -24.62
N ASP A 23 -40.46 -26.26 -24.55
CA ASP A 23 -41.19 -26.79 -25.71
C ASP A 23 -42.11 -25.74 -26.38
N MET A 24 -42.29 -24.58 -25.75
CA MET A 24 -43.13 -23.49 -26.28
C MET A 24 -42.38 -22.69 -27.37
N GLU A 25 -42.45 -23.12 -28.62
CA GLU A 25 -41.70 -22.54 -29.76
C GLU A 25 -41.85 -21.02 -29.93
N PHE A 26 -43.06 -20.49 -29.72
CA PHE A 26 -43.37 -19.07 -29.93
C PHE A 26 -43.06 -18.18 -28.73
N LEU A 27 -42.79 -18.77 -27.57
CA LEU A 27 -42.52 -18.03 -26.34
C LEU A 27 -41.16 -17.35 -26.44
N LYS A 28 -41.11 -16.03 -26.32
CA LYS A 28 -39.91 -15.19 -26.44
C LYS A 28 -39.48 -14.58 -25.12
N LEU A 29 -40.39 -14.44 -24.16
CA LEU A 29 -40.10 -13.83 -22.87
C LEU A 29 -40.79 -14.58 -21.73
N ILE A 30 -40.03 -14.83 -20.67
CA ILE A 30 -40.55 -15.27 -19.38
C ILE A 30 -40.03 -14.32 -18.31
N ASN A 31 -40.94 -13.66 -17.59
CA ASN A 31 -40.60 -12.83 -16.45
C ASN A 31 -41.00 -13.53 -15.15
N LEU A 32 -40.01 -13.99 -14.39
CA LEU A 32 -40.18 -14.61 -13.07
C LEU A 32 -39.63 -13.69 -11.95
N SER A 33 -39.30 -12.43 -12.25
CA SER A 33 -38.78 -11.50 -11.26
C SER A 33 -39.75 -11.32 -10.08
N GLY A 34 -39.23 -11.04 -8.89
CA GLY A 34 -40.06 -10.90 -7.70
C GLY A 34 -40.64 -12.21 -7.13
N ASN A 35 -40.33 -13.39 -7.70
CA ASN A 35 -40.66 -14.69 -7.09
C ASN A 35 -39.48 -15.21 -6.26
N LEU A 36 -39.49 -14.92 -4.96
CA LEU A 36 -38.38 -15.21 -4.04
C LEU A 36 -38.01 -16.70 -3.98
N LYS A 37 -39.01 -17.59 -4.08
CA LYS A 37 -38.82 -19.04 -3.94
C LYS A 37 -38.45 -19.74 -5.26
N VAL A 38 -38.48 -19.04 -6.40
CA VAL A 38 -38.11 -19.57 -7.73
C VAL A 38 -36.68 -19.19 -8.12
N ASN A 39 -36.13 -18.09 -7.59
CA ASN A 39 -34.79 -17.58 -7.93
C ASN A 39 -33.62 -18.57 -7.69
N GLY A 40 -33.81 -19.63 -6.89
CA GLY A 40 -32.82 -20.69 -6.66
C GLY A 40 -33.07 -21.98 -7.46
N SER A 41 -34.09 -22.01 -8.32
CA SER A 41 -34.43 -23.19 -9.09
C SER A 41 -33.46 -23.43 -10.24
N VAL A 42 -33.21 -24.71 -10.53
CA VAL A 42 -32.42 -25.14 -11.69
C VAL A 42 -33.16 -24.80 -12.97
N ILE A 43 -32.49 -24.12 -13.90
CA ILE A 43 -33.03 -23.86 -15.23
C ILE A 43 -33.02 -25.18 -16.03
N PRO A 44 -34.17 -25.66 -16.55
CA PRO A 44 -34.22 -26.88 -17.35
C PRO A 44 -33.36 -26.79 -18.61
N ARG A 45 -32.76 -27.91 -19.04
CA ARG A 45 -31.83 -27.93 -20.19
C ARG A 45 -32.43 -27.36 -21.47
N LYS A 46 -33.67 -27.71 -21.82
CA LYS A 46 -34.34 -27.17 -23.02
C LYS A 46 -34.49 -25.65 -22.94
N LEU A 47 -34.85 -25.15 -21.76
CA LEU A 47 -35.00 -23.72 -21.52
C LEU A 47 -33.65 -23.01 -21.62
N GLN A 48 -32.59 -23.59 -21.03
CA GLN A 48 -31.23 -23.10 -21.13
C GLN A 48 -30.75 -23.00 -22.58
N GLN A 49 -30.95 -24.05 -23.39
CA GLN A 49 -30.58 -24.04 -24.80
C GLN A 49 -31.24 -22.89 -25.58
N ARG A 50 -32.49 -22.55 -25.25
CA ARG A 50 -33.21 -21.46 -25.89
C ARG A 50 -32.70 -20.09 -25.47
N ILE A 51 -32.28 -19.95 -24.21
CA ILE A 51 -31.60 -18.76 -23.68
C ILE A 51 -30.24 -18.60 -24.38
N ASP A 52 -29.44 -19.66 -24.48
CA ASP A 52 -28.12 -19.66 -25.11
C ASP A 52 -28.20 -19.25 -26.60
N ARG A 53 -29.21 -19.75 -27.31
CA ARG A 53 -29.51 -19.39 -28.71
C ARG A 53 -30.18 -18.03 -28.85
N LYS A 54 -30.39 -17.27 -27.77
CA LYS A 54 -31.05 -15.96 -27.73
C LYS A 54 -32.47 -15.96 -28.31
N SER A 55 -33.12 -17.13 -28.33
CA SER A 55 -34.50 -17.30 -28.80
C SER A 55 -35.53 -17.01 -27.72
N LEU A 56 -35.10 -17.03 -26.45
CA LEU A 56 -35.92 -16.78 -25.27
C LEU A 56 -35.15 -15.89 -24.29
N LYS A 57 -35.83 -14.86 -23.75
CA LYS A 57 -35.34 -14.05 -22.64
C LYS A 57 -35.98 -14.50 -21.35
N LEU A 58 -35.16 -14.93 -20.40
CA LEU A 58 -35.58 -15.23 -19.03
C LEU A 58 -35.16 -14.09 -18.11
N ILE A 59 -36.11 -13.53 -17.36
CA ILE A 59 -35.86 -12.52 -16.33
C ILE A 59 -36.08 -13.18 -14.98
N LEU A 60 -34.99 -13.45 -14.25
CA LEU A 60 -35.03 -13.78 -12.83
C LEU A 60 -34.81 -12.50 -12.03
N GLY A 61 -35.38 -12.45 -10.82
CA GLY A 61 -35.14 -11.30 -9.93
C GLY A 61 -33.67 -11.22 -9.57
N GLU A 62 -33.17 -10.02 -9.28
CA GLU A 62 -31.79 -9.86 -8.80
C GLU A 62 -31.57 -10.72 -7.56
N ILE A 63 -30.85 -11.84 -7.70
CA ILE A 63 -30.02 -12.29 -6.61
C ILE A 63 -29.05 -11.14 -6.42
N LYS A 64 -29.03 -10.51 -5.24
CA LYS A 64 -27.88 -9.71 -4.80
C LYS A 64 -26.66 -10.58 -5.05
N ASN A 65 -25.98 -10.41 -6.18
CA ASN A 65 -24.84 -11.22 -6.55
C ASN A 65 -23.89 -11.22 -5.34
N PRO A 66 -23.63 -12.36 -4.66
CA PRO A 66 -22.46 -12.42 -3.83
C PRO A 66 -21.30 -12.44 -4.82
N LYS A 67 -20.83 -11.23 -5.16
CA LYS A 67 -19.62 -10.89 -5.91
C LYS A 67 -19.09 -12.07 -6.75
N SER A 68 -19.35 -12.04 -8.05
CA SER A 68 -18.39 -12.61 -9.00
C SER A 68 -17.02 -12.10 -8.58
N LYS A 69 -16.21 -12.96 -7.98
CA LYS A 69 -14.80 -12.69 -7.73
C LYS A 69 -14.16 -12.75 -9.11
N SER A 70 -14.15 -11.63 -9.82
CA SER A 70 -13.07 -11.40 -10.77
C SER A 70 -11.77 -11.52 -9.97
N ASN A 71 -10.87 -12.32 -10.49
CA ASN A 71 -9.53 -12.62 -10.01
C ASN A 71 -8.62 -11.39 -9.82
N ASP A 72 -9.14 -10.16 -9.90
CA ASP A 72 -8.43 -8.92 -9.60
C ASP A 72 -8.03 -8.77 -8.13
N VAL A 73 -8.67 -9.50 -7.23
CA VAL A 73 -8.35 -9.41 -5.78
C VAL A 73 -7.00 -10.10 -5.46
N GLN A 74 -6.52 -11.06 -6.27
CA GLN A 74 -5.22 -11.70 -6.04
C GLN A 74 -4.04 -10.82 -6.50
N ILE A 75 -4.22 -9.98 -7.53
CA ILE A 75 -3.16 -9.09 -8.03
C ILE A 75 -2.92 -7.94 -7.03
N ILE A 76 -3.97 -7.39 -6.43
CA ILE A 76 -3.87 -6.29 -5.45
C ILE A 76 -3.04 -6.70 -4.22
N ALA A 77 -3.19 -7.95 -3.74
CA ALA A 77 -2.42 -8.45 -2.59
C ALA A 77 -0.92 -8.64 -2.88
N ILE A 78 -0.55 -9.08 -4.08
CA ILE A 78 0.85 -9.25 -4.49
C ILE A 78 1.51 -7.88 -4.73
N VAL A 79 0.79 -6.95 -5.39
CA VAL A 79 1.28 -5.60 -5.68
C VAL A 79 1.46 -4.76 -4.40
N ALA A 80 0.58 -4.93 -3.40
CA ALA A 80 0.73 -4.27 -2.10
C ALA A 80 1.96 -4.76 -1.31
N SER A 81 2.38 -6.01 -1.49
CA SER A 81 3.50 -6.61 -0.74
C SER A 81 4.88 -6.10 -1.19
N VAL A 82 5.08 -5.92 -2.50
CA VAL A 82 6.38 -5.47 -3.04
C VAL A 82 6.65 -4.00 -2.69
N GLY A 83 5.59 -3.18 -2.64
CA GLY A 83 5.70 -1.76 -2.29
C GLY A 83 6.24 -1.52 -0.89
N GLY A 84 5.82 -2.31 0.10
CA GLY A 84 6.27 -2.14 1.50
C GLY A 84 7.76 -2.42 1.70
N VAL A 85 8.29 -3.47 1.08
CA VAL A 85 9.73 -3.78 1.15
C VAL A 85 10.53 -2.71 0.40
N PHE A 86 10.05 -2.27 -0.76
CA PHE A 86 10.72 -1.23 -1.55
C PHE A 86 10.76 0.12 -0.83
N THR A 87 9.65 0.56 -0.20
CA THR A 87 9.62 1.81 0.57
C THR A 87 10.57 1.75 1.77
N LEU A 88 10.62 0.62 2.49
CA LEU A 88 11.52 0.44 3.62
C LEU A 88 13.00 0.47 3.19
N LEU A 89 13.35 -0.15 2.06
CA LEU A 89 14.71 -0.09 1.49
C LEU A 89 15.11 1.33 1.08
N VAL A 90 14.20 2.10 0.45
CA VAL A 90 14.45 3.49 0.07
C VAL A 90 14.68 4.36 1.31
N ILE A 91 13.87 4.20 2.37
CA ILE A 91 14.05 4.92 3.63
C ILE A 91 15.42 4.61 4.25
N LEU A 92 15.82 3.34 4.32
CA LEU A 92 17.14 2.94 4.84
C LEU A 92 18.29 3.52 4.02
N ALA A 93 18.18 3.54 2.69
CA ALA A 93 19.19 4.13 1.81
C ALA A 93 19.34 5.64 2.05
N ILE A 94 18.22 6.38 2.22
CA ILE A 94 18.25 7.82 2.53
C ILE A 94 18.93 8.08 3.88
N ILE A 95 18.59 7.30 4.92
CA ILE A 95 19.22 7.40 6.25
C ILE A 95 20.72 7.13 6.14
N PHE A 96 21.12 6.07 5.43
CA PHE A 96 22.53 5.73 5.23
C PHE A 96 23.30 6.83 4.48
N ILE A 97 22.71 7.42 3.44
CA ILE A 97 23.31 8.57 2.72
C ILE A 97 23.45 9.76 3.67
N PHE A 98 22.47 10.05 4.51
CA PHE A 98 22.53 11.16 5.46
C PHE A 98 23.62 10.95 6.52
N ILE A 99 23.76 9.73 7.04
CA ILE A 99 24.84 9.35 7.96
C ILE A 99 26.21 9.48 7.26
N ARG A 100 26.35 9.00 6.01
CA ARG A 100 27.59 9.14 5.24
C ARG A 100 27.92 10.58 4.87
N ARG A 101 26.93 11.42 4.58
CA ARG A 101 27.14 12.85 4.33
C ARG A 101 27.64 13.56 5.59
N LYS A 102 27.16 13.18 6.78
CA LYS A 102 27.69 13.67 8.05
C LYS A 102 29.12 13.20 8.34
N GLN A 103 29.52 12.03 7.84
CA GLN A 103 30.89 11.53 8.00
C GLN A 103 31.90 12.11 6.98
N LYS A 104 31.48 12.91 6.00
CA LYS A 104 32.39 13.57 5.05
C LYS A 104 32.97 14.91 5.53
N THR A 105 32.75 15.29 6.78
CA THR A 105 33.61 16.28 7.44
C THR A 105 34.49 15.54 8.43
N THR A 106 35.78 15.45 8.08
CA THR A 106 36.91 14.84 8.81
C THR A 106 37.31 13.45 8.32
N GLN A 107 38.20 13.42 7.31
CA GLN A 107 39.51 12.76 7.44
C GLN A 107 40.51 13.43 6.48
N VAL A 108 41.58 14.02 7.03
CA VAL A 108 42.89 14.00 6.38
C VAL A 108 43.76 13.16 7.31
N SER A 109 43.87 11.87 6.98
CA SER A 109 44.93 11.00 7.50
C SER A 109 46.14 11.17 6.59
N GLY A 110 47.16 11.86 7.09
CA GLY A 110 48.52 11.78 6.58
C GLY A 110 49.39 11.18 7.68
N SER A 111 49.81 9.93 7.51
CA SER A 111 50.96 9.36 8.24
C SER A 111 52.20 9.63 7.41
N PRO A 112 53.30 10.07 8.03
CA PRO A 112 54.44 9.15 8.12
C PRO A 112 55.05 9.09 9.53
N SER A 113 55.60 7.92 9.83
CA SER A 113 56.25 7.54 11.08
C SER A 113 57.42 8.42 11.53
N ALA A 114 57.59 8.38 12.86
CA ALA A 114 58.81 8.46 13.65
C ALA A 114 59.46 9.85 13.85
N THR A 115 59.58 10.28 15.11
CA THR A 115 60.83 10.11 15.90
C THR A 115 60.80 10.96 17.18
N THR A 116 61.02 10.27 18.30
CA THR A 116 61.45 10.85 19.58
C THR A 116 62.93 11.30 19.47
N ARG A 117 63.24 12.49 20.00
CA ARG A 117 64.58 13.10 20.34
C ARG A 117 65.20 14.16 19.38
N SER A 118 65.35 15.34 19.98
CA SER A 118 66.45 16.34 19.96
C SER A 118 67.38 16.47 18.74
N ILE A 119 67.60 17.72 18.29
CA ILE A 119 68.82 18.52 18.56
C ILE A 119 68.65 19.94 17.97
N ASN A 120 68.77 20.92 18.87
CA ASN A 120 69.36 22.27 18.83
C ASN A 120 69.22 23.22 17.62
N THR A 121 68.91 24.47 17.99
CA THR A 121 69.62 25.74 17.67
C THR A 121 68.70 26.85 17.15
N ASP A 122 68.47 27.80 18.04
CA ASP A 122 68.37 29.25 17.87
C ASP A 122 68.20 29.80 16.44
N THR A 123 67.08 30.48 16.15
CA THR A 123 67.06 31.95 16.02
C THR A 123 65.64 32.48 15.73
N ARG A 124 65.19 33.38 16.62
CA ARG A 124 64.56 34.67 16.30
C ARG A 124 63.36 34.68 15.33
N SER A 125 62.15 34.85 15.90
CA SER A 125 61.33 36.07 15.72
C SER A 125 59.83 35.82 16.02
N SER A 126 59.37 36.49 17.09
CA SER A 126 58.03 37.04 17.38
C SER A 126 56.70 36.33 17.03
N ASN A 127 55.90 36.17 18.11
CA ASN A 127 54.43 36.01 18.24
C ASN A 127 53.78 34.62 18.14
N PRO A 128 53.21 34.09 19.26
CA PRO A 128 52.21 33.04 19.17
C PRO A 128 50.85 33.66 18.82
N SER A 129 50.40 33.49 17.59
CA SER A 129 49.02 33.81 17.22
C SER A 129 48.06 32.93 18.05
N ILE A 130 47.32 33.56 18.96
CA ILE A 130 46.26 32.93 19.75
C ILE A 130 45.18 32.47 18.76
N VAL A 131 45.15 31.17 18.46
CA VAL A 131 44.08 30.56 17.68
C VAL A 131 42.83 30.52 18.56
N THR A 132 41.94 31.48 18.38
CA THR A 132 40.62 31.51 19.03
C THR A 132 39.75 30.40 18.46
N LYS A 133 39.69 29.26 19.15
CA LYS A 133 38.61 28.30 18.93
C LYS A 133 37.32 28.94 19.44
N GLU A 134 36.35 29.16 18.56
CA GLU A 134 35.01 29.63 18.91
C GLU A 134 34.31 28.61 19.84
N ARG A 135 34.61 28.68 21.13
CA ARG A 135 34.04 27.79 22.13
C ARG A 135 32.81 28.47 22.72
N LYS A 136 31.62 27.98 22.33
CA LYS A 136 30.35 28.40 22.94
C LYS A 136 30.22 27.70 24.29
N PHE A 137 30.01 28.47 25.35
CA PHE A 137 29.74 27.95 26.69
C PHE A 137 28.27 28.17 27.04
N THR A 138 27.69 27.21 27.73
CA THR A 138 26.35 27.34 28.34
C THR A 138 26.43 28.11 29.65
N TYR A 139 25.33 28.73 30.09
CA TYR A 139 25.31 29.51 31.34
C TYR A 139 25.72 28.67 32.56
N SER A 140 25.31 27.40 32.60
CA SER A 140 25.66 26.47 33.68
C SER A 140 27.15 26.11 33.70
N GLU A 141 27.81 26.03 32.55
CA GLU A 141 29.27 25.84 32.48
C GLU A 141 30.02 27.06 32.99
N VAL A 142 29.60 28.26 32.59
CA VAL A 142 30.21 29.51 33.09
C VAL A 142 30.07 29.61 34.60
N LEU A 143 28.91 29.27 35.16
CA LEU A 143 28.67 29.29 36.59
C LEU A 143 29.60 28.33 37.36
N LYS A 144 29.83 27.13 36.80
CA LYS A 144 30.77 26.14 37.36
C LYS A 144 32.22 26.61 37.25
N MET A 145 32.60 27.21 36.13
CA MET A 145 33.97 27.69 35.93
C MET A 145 34.30 28.89 36.83
N THR A 146 33.32 29.73 37.11
CA THR A 146 33.50 30.98 37.85
C THR A 146 33.15 30.86 39.33
N ASN A 147 32.84 29.66 39.83
CA ASN A 147 32.33 29.45 41.20
C ASN A 147 31.21 30.46 41.52
N ASN A 148 30.19 30.52 40.66
CA ASN A 148 29.07 31.45 40.79
C ASN A 148 29.47 32.94 40.88
N PHE A 149 30.59 33.32 40.25
CA PHE A 149 31.18 34.67 40.27
C PHE A 149 31.56 35.18 41.67
N GLU A 150 31.86 34.28 42.60
CA GLU A 150 32.33 34.64 43.93
C GLU A 150 33.65 35.42 43.85
N ARG A 151 33.70 36.60 44.49
CA ARG A 151 34.91 37.41 44.58
C ARG A 151 35.66 37.05 45.85
N VAL A 152 36.98 36.89 45.75
CA VAL A 152 37.84 36.80 46.94
C VAL A 152 37.89 38.20 47.57
N LEU A 153 37.46 38.31 48.84
CA LEU A 153 37.57 39.52 49.66
C LEU A 153 38.97 39.67 50.26
#